data_AF-A0A9N9T8D0-F1
#
_entry.id   AF-A0A9N9T8D0-F1
#
_cell.length_a   1.000
_cell.length_b   1.000
_cell.length_c   1.000
_cell.angle_alpha   90.00
_cell.angle_beta   90.00
_cell.angle_gamma   90.00
#
_symmetry.space_group_name_H-M   'P 1'
#
loop_
_entity.id
_entity.type
_entity.pdbx_description
1 polymer ?
#
loop_
_entity_poly.entity_id
_entity_poly.type
_entity_poly.pdbx_seq_one_letter_code
_entity_poly.pdbx_strand_id
1 'polypeptide(L)'
;MPSVFILTAGRCENCLSSTKRNLSEIATPSPEDTPDITNFSEPKSSFPTPVPKVPKKKLKSKDKLSFEFRELPQKITNFIDNYNPKFSLDSQQFTDLLENTHGSNDALSIAKDYTLHIPSLIEMINEIHTQAEDRNMKIKCTRLSKKITKQLLEYVG
;
A
#
# COMPACT_ATOMS: atom_id res chain seq x y z
N MET A 1 -10.60 -20.28 46.14
CA MET A 1 -11.04 -19.46 44.98
C MET A 1 -9.87 -18.53 44.62
N PRO A 2 -9.58 -18.35 43.33
CA PRO A 2 -8.36 -18.78 42.61
C PRO A 2 -7.15 -17.83 42.77
N SER A 3 -5.92 -18.33 42.90
CA SER A 3 -5.03 -18.93 41.87
C SER A 3 -4.34 -17.85 41.02
N VAL A 4 -3.08 -17.58 41.38
CA VAL A 4 -2.15 -16.66 40.74
C VAL A 4 -1.50 -17.39 39.56
N PHE A 5 -1.70 -16.90 38.34
CA PHE A 5 -0.95 -17.34 37.16
C PHE A 5 0.13 -16.32 36.83
N ILE A 6 1.38 -16.78 36.84
CA ILE A 6 2.58 -16.06 36.41
C ILE A 6 3.26 -16.85 35.28
N LEU A 7 3.73 -16.10 34.27
CA LEU A 7 4.78 -16.37 33.27
C LEU A 7 4.62 -17.54 32.28
N THR A 8 4.72 -17.21 30.99
CA THR A 8 5.88 -17.63 30.18
C THR A 8 6.00 -16.81 28.89
N ALA A 9 7.15 -16.17 28.71
CA ALA A 9 7.60 -15.57 27.46
C ALA A 9 8.30 -16.63 26.61
N GLY A 10 7.90 -16.78 25.34
CA GLY A 10 8.60 -17.60 24.35
C GLY A 10 9.41 -16.71 23.42
N ARG A 11 10.70 -16.52 23.71
CA ARG A 11 11.69 -15.90 22.81
C ARG A 11 12.78 -16.94 22.57
N CYS A 12 12.84 -17.46 21.34
CA CYS A 12 13.92 -18.35 20.92
C CYS A 12 15.10 -17.50 20.47
N GLU A 13 16.20 -17.55 21.22
CA GLU A 13 17.52 -17.10 20.79
C GLU A 13 18.49 -18.28 20.71
N ASN A 14 19.33 -18.24 19.68
CA ASN A 14 20.63 -18.88 19.49
C ASN A 14 20.72 -20.33 18.98
N CYS A 15 21.40 -20.46 17.83
CA CYS A 15 22.72 -21.09 17.68
C CYS A 15 23.30 -20.63 16.32
N LEU A 16 24.27 -19.70 16.29
CA LEU A 16 25.73 -19.93 16.12
C LEU A 16 26.09 -20.94 15.01
N SER A 17 27.12 -20.79 14.18
CA SER A 17 28.06 -19.72 13.80
C SER A 17 29.05 -20.35 12.80
N SER A 18 29.77 -19.52 12.03
CA SER A 18 31.04 -19.82 11.32
C SER A 18 30.93 -20.70 10.06
N THR A 19 31.49 -20.32 8.91
CA THR A 19 32.95 -20.25 8.71
C THR A 19 33.31 -19.56 7.37
N LYS A 20 34.06 -18.45 7.49
CA LYS A 20 35.24 -18.02 6.70
C LYS A 20 35.35 -18.28 5.18
N ARG A 21 35.66 -17.16 4.49
CA ARG A 21 36.71 -16.93 3.47
C ARG A 21 36.41 -17.44 2.04
N ASN A 22 36.34 -16.54 1.05
CA ASN A 22 37.45 -15.95 0.27
C ASN A 22 37.56 -16.70 -1.07
N LEU A 23 37.39 -16.00 -2.19
CA LEU A 23 38.34 -15.99 -3.32
C LEU A 23 37.77 -15.17 -4.47
N SER A 24 38.42 -14.03 -4.65
CA SER A 24 38.53 -13.23 -5.85
C SER A 24 39.03 -14.06 -7.04
N GLU A 25 38.63 -13.61 -8.24
CA GLU A 25 39.43 -13.57 -9.46
C GLU A 25 39.91 -14.92 -10.04
N ILE A 26 39.38 -15.30 -11.20
CA ILE A 26 40.02 -16.32 -12.04
C ILE A 26 40.16 -15.76 -13.45
N ALA A 27 41.43 -15.74 -13.86
CA ALA A 27 42.00 -15.15 -15.04
C ALA A 27 41.58 -15.80 -16.36
N THR A 28 41.74 -15.00 -17.41
CA THR A 28 41.74 -15.32 -18.85
C THR A 28 42.78 -16.40 -19.21
N PRO A 29 42.61 -17.12 -20.33
CA PRO A 29 43.25 -18.41 -20.59
C PRO A 29 44.51 -18.32 -21.48
N SER A 30 45.42 -19.28 -21.35
CA SER A 30 46.29 -19.74 -22.46
C SER A 30 47.07 -21.03 -22.12
N PRO A 31 47.55 -21.74 -23.15
CA PRO A 31 47.51 -23.20 -23.27
C PRO A 31 48.83 -23.86 -22.87
N GLU A 32 48.82 -25.20 -22.71
CA GLU A 32 49.97 -26.06 -23.03
C GLU A 32 49.58 -27.56 -23.01
N ASP A 33 50.28 -28.33 -23.84
CA ASP A 33 49.94 -29.61 -24.44
C ASP A 33 50.09 -30.89 -23.58
N THR A 34 49.14 -31.84 -23.74
CA THR A 34 49.26 -33.34 -23.70
C THR A 34 49.92 -34.09 -22.51
N PRO A 35 49.83 -35.44 -22.40
CA PRO A 35 48.79 -36.39 -22.81
C PRO A 35 48.33 -37.33 -21.66
N ASP A 36 47.18 -37.98 -21.90
CA ASP A 36 46.78 -39.37 -21.57
C ASP A 36 47.18 -40.01 -20.23
N ILE A 37 46.21 -40.62 -19.53
CA ILE A 37 46.25 -42.00 -19.00
C ILE A 37 45.06 -42.22 -18.03
N THR A 38 44.28 -43.24 -18.37
CA THR A 38 43.42 -44.12 -17.54
C THR A 38 42.03 -43.68 -17.08
N ASN A 39 41.06 -44.44 -17.62
CA ASN A 39 39.94 -45.09 -16.92
C ASN A 39 39.00 -44.19 -16.09
N PHE A 40 37.76 -44.05 -16.52
CA PHE A 40 36.67 -44.90 -16.04
C PHE A 40 35.34 -44.46 -16.67
N SER A 41 34.51 -45.46 -16.89
CA SER A 41 33.15 -45.52 -17.42
C SER A 41 32.20 -44.36 -17.11
N GLU A 42 31.29 -44.10 -18.06
CA GLU A 42 30.14 -43.18 -18.01
C GLU A 42 29.39 -43.16 -16.65
N PRO A 43 28.74 -42.04 -16.31
CA PRO A 43 27.30 -42.03 -16.58
C PRO A 43 26.83 -40.69 -17.17
N LYS A 44 26.07 -40.80 -18.26
CA LYS A 44 25.26 -39.74 -18.87
C LYS A 44 24.44 -39.01 -17.80
N SER A 45 24.92 -37.85 -17.38
CA SER A 45 24.19 -36.97 -16.47
C SER A 45 23.21 -36.12 -17.27
N SER A 46 22.01 -36.68 -17.44
CA SER A 46 20.83 -36.01 -17.95
C SER A 46 20.37 -34.95 -16.94
N PHE A 47 20.96 -33.75 -16.99
CA PHE A 47 20.32 -32.57 -16.40
C PHE A 47 19.75 -31.71 -17.54
N PRO A 48 18.42 -31.52 -17.61
CA PRO A 48 17.85 -30.61 -18.59
C PRO A 48 18.29 -29.18 -18.24
N THR A 49 18.80 -28.47 -19.25
CA THR A 49 19.11 -27.05 -19.15
C THR A 49 17.85 -26.26 -18.76
N PRO A 50 17.95 -25.29 -17.83
CA PRO A 50 16.80 -24.50 -17.43
C PRO A 50 16.35 -23.62 -18.59
N VAL A 51 15.12 -23.85 -19.06
CA VAL A 51 14.48 -23.04 -20.10
C VAL A 51 14.32 -21.61 -19.58
N PRO A 52 14.80 -20.58 -20.31
CA PRO A 52 14.63 -19.20 -19.90
C PRO A 52 13.14 -18.85 -19.87
N LYS A 53 12.63 -18.51 -18.67
CA LYS A 53 11.26 -18.03 -18.48
C LYS A 53 11.13 -16.69 -19.17
N VAL A 54 10.43 -16.67 -20.30
CA VAL A 54 10.03 -15.46 -21.03
C VAL A 54 9.35 -14.50 -20.04
N PRO A 55 9.77 -13.21 -19.97
CA PRO A 55 9.09 -12.25 -19.11
C PRO A 55 7.66 -12.08 -19.59
N LYS A 56 6.70 -12.46 -18.73
CA LYS A 56 5.27 -12.22 -18.98
C LYS A 56 5.07 -10.73 -19.16
N LYS A 57 4.80 -10.29 -20.39
CA LYS A 57 4.28 -8.95 -20.67
C LYS A 57 3.03 -8.79 -19.80
N LYS A 58 3.10 -7.90 -18.81
CA LYS A 58 1.92 -7.44 -18.09
C LYS A 58 1.03 -6.77 -19.13
N LEU A 59 0.00 -7.48 -19.57
CA LEU A 59 -1.10 -6.90 -20.31
C LEU A 59 -1.60 -5.76 -19.42
N LYS A 60 -1.39 -4.51 -19.86
CA LYS A 60 -2.07 -3.36 -19.29
C LYS A 60 -3.55 -3.64 -19.49
N SER A 61 -4.26 -4.11 -18.47
CA SER A 61 -5.70 -4.05 -18.45
C SER A 61 -6.05 -2.56 -18.47
N LYS A 62 -6.26 -2.04 -19.69
CA LYS A 62 -7.10 -0.86 -19.92
C LYS A 62 -8.54 -1.29 -19.67
N ASP A 63 -8.83 -1.79 -18.47
CA ASP A 63 -10.19 -1.72 -17.99
C ASP A 63 -10.35 -0.28 -17.53
N LYS A 64 -11.10 0.43 -18.36
CA LYS A 64 -11.63 1.75 -18.08
C LYS A 64 -12.29 1.69 -16.70
N LEU A 65 -11.57 2.09 -15.67
CA LEU A 65 -12.18 2.78 -14.54
C LEU A 65 -12.74 4.07 -15.14
N SER A 66 -13.91 3.95 -15.79
CA SER A 66 -14.91 4.99 -15.71
C SER A 66 -15.16 5.11 -14.21
N PHE A 67 -14.35 5.94 -13.56
CA PHE A 67 -14.58 6.35 -12.20
C PHE A 67 -15.77 7.29 -12.29
N GLU A 68 -16.94 6.76 -12.65
CA GLU A 68 -18.17 7.44 -12.37
C GLU A 68 -18.14 7.62 -10.87
N PHE A 69 -17.93 8.86 -10.45
CA PHE A 69 -18.34 9.29 -9.14
C PHE A 69 -19.85 9.10 -9.12
N ARG A 70 -20.24 7.87 -8.75
CA ARG A 70 -21.60 7.55 -8.39
C ARG A 70 -21.96 8.55 -7.29
N GLU A 71 -23.04 9.27 -7.52
CA GLU A 71 -23.68 10.18 -6.57
C GLU A 71 -23.56 9.63 -5.14
N LEU A 72 -23.41 10.54 -4.18
CA LEU A 72 -23.35 10.15 -2.77
C LEU A 72 -24.57 9.27 -2.43
N PRO A 73 -24.38 8.12 -1.75
CA PRO A 73 -25.49 7.26 -1.36
C PRO A 73 -26.54 8.08 -0.63
N GLN A 74 -27.83 7.92 -0.99
CA GLN A 74 -28.93 8.69 -0.38
C GLN A 74 -28.92 8.68 1.14
N LYS A 75 -28.49 7.57 1.76
CA LYS A 75 -28.35 7.47 3.22
C LYS A 75 -27.38 8.52 3.78
N ILE A 76 -26.27 8.74 3.10
CA ILE A 76 -25.24 9.72 3.51
C ILE A 76 -25.71 11.13 3.18
N THR A 77 -26.34 11.35 2.03
CA THR A 77 -26.96 12.64 1.68
C THR A 77 -27.96 13.06 2.75
N ASN A 78 -28.89 12.16 3.10
CA ASN A 78 -29.88 12.39 4.15
C ASN A 78 -29.22 12.59 5.52
N PHE A 79 -28.13 11.87 5.81
CA PHE A 79 -27.39 12.06 7.05
C PHE A 79 -26.80 13.46 7.13
N ILE A 80 -26.11 13.93 6.07
CA ILE A 80 -25.49 15.26 6.04
C ILE A 80 -26.55 16.35 6.15
N ASP A 81 -27.63 16.26 5.36
CA ASP A 81 -28.64 17.31 5.26
C ASP A 81 -29.50 17.43 6.53
N ASN A 82 -29.68 16.33 7.27
CA ASN A 82 -30.45 16.31 8.53
C ASN A 82 -29.58 16.30 9.79
N TYR A 83 -28.26 16.39 9.67
CA TYR A 83 -27.36 16.38 10.83
C TYR A 83 -27.51 17.65 11.67
N ASN A 84 -27.57 17.50 12.99
CA ASN A 84 -27.67 18.60 13.94
C ASN A 84 -26.66 18.37 15.09
N PRO A 85 -25.69 19.27 15.31
CA PRO A 85 -25.48 20.59 14.70
C PRO A 85 -25.10 20.53 13.22
N LYS A 86 -25.54 21.52 12.42
CA LYS A 86 -25.32 21.51 10.96
C LYS A 86 -23.83 21.42 10.62
N PHE A 87 -23.48 20.53 9.69
CA PHE A 87 -22.11 20.40 9.20
C PHE A 87 -21.62 21.66 8.47
N SER A 88 -20.29 21.78 8.36
CA SER A 88 -19.65 22.89 7.64
C SER A 88 -19.96 22.92 6.14
N LEU A 89 -20.29 21.76 5.54
CA LEU A 89 -20.58 21.61 4.12
C LEU A 89 -21.92 20.91 3.93
N ASP A 90 -22.66 21.33 2.90
CA ASP A 90 -23.84 20.61 2.43
C ASP A 90 -23.45 19.36 1.62
N SER A 91 -24.38 18.43 1.43
CA SER A 91 -24.12 17.15 0.74
C SER A 91 -23.54 17.31 -0.66
N GLN A 92 -24.00 18.32 -1.42
CA GLN A 92 -23.46 18.64 -2.74
C GLN A 92 -22.01 19.12 -2.67
N GLN A 93 -21.70 20.07 -1.79
CA GLN A 93 -20.34 20.59 -1.62
C GLN A 93 -19.37 19.49 -1.17
N PHE A 94 -19.84 18.56 -0.33
CA PHE A 94 -19.05 17.40 0.07
C PHE A 94 -18.78 16.45 -1.10
N THR A 95 -19.75 16.26 -2.00
CA THR A 95 -19.57 15.50 -3.24
C THR A 95 -18.48 16.15 -4.11
N ASP A 96 -18.63 17.46 -4.35
CA ASP A 96 -17.70 18.24 -5.17
C ASP A 96 -16.28 18.22 -4.57
N LEU A 97 -16.16 18.30 -3.24
CA LEU A 97 -14.88 18.18 -2.55
C LEU A 97 -14.22 16.81 -2.80
N LEU A 98 -14.98 15.71 -2.70
CA LEU A 98 -14.45 14.37 -2.96
C LEU A 98 -13.99 14.18 -4.41
N GLU A 99 -14.66 14.83 -5.35
CA GLU A 99 -14.30 14.81 -6.77
C GLU A 99 -13.04 15.62 -7.04
N ASN A 100 -13.00 16.88 -6.59
CA ASN A 100 -11.87 17.78 -6.84
C ASN A 100 -10.59 17.32 -6.14
N THR A 101 -10.70 16.66 -4.99
CA THR A 101 -9.54 16.12 -4.26
C THR A 101 -9.03 14.79 -4.83
N HIS A 102 -9.78 14.16 -5.72
CA HIS A 102 -9.37 12.93 -6.38
C HIS A 102 -8.26 13.20 -7.39
N GLY A 103 -7.10 12.56 -7.19
CA GLY A 103 -5.93 12.78 -8.04
C GLY A 103 -5.16 14.08 -7.78
N SER A 104 -5.73 15.03 -7.03
CA SER A 104 -5.01 16.25 -6.63
C SER A 104 -3.94 15.95 -5.57
N ASN A 105 -2.79 16.61 -5.70
CA ASN A 105 -1.75 16.60 -4.67
C ASN A 105 -2.10 17.57 -3.53
N ASP A 106 -2.87 18.63 -3.79
CA ASP A 106 -3.15 19.73 -2.85
C ASP A 106 -4.58 19.71 -2.32
N ALA A 107 -4.88 18.66 -1.54
CA ALA A 107 -6.20 18.50 -0.95
C ALA A 107 -6.54 19.59 0.09
N LEU A 108 -5.56 20.12 0.81
CA LEU A 108 -5.75 21.18 1.80
C LEU A 108 -6.16 22.50 1.15
N SER A 109 -5.55 22.86 0.01
CA SER A 109 -5.94 24.08 -0.72
C SER A 109 -7.38 23.97 -1.20
N ILE A 110 -7.72 22.84 -1.82
CA ILE A 110 -9.08 22.58 -2.30
C ILE A 110 -10.07 22.62 -1.12
N ALA A 111 -9.75 21.98 0.01
CA ALA A 111 -10.61 22.00 1.19
C ALA A 111 -10.88 23.43 1.72
N LYS A 112 -9.87 24.31 1.64
CA LYS A 112 -10.00 25.73 2.04
C LYS A 112 -10.93 26.52 1.13
N ASP A 113 -11.09 26.12 -0.14
CA ASP A 113 -12.03 26.75 -1.06
C ASP A 113 -13.50 26.51 -0.65
N TYR A 114 -13.77 25.41 0.07
CA TYR A 114 -15.11 25.07 0.55
C TYR A 114 -15.36 25.53 1.99
N THR A 115 -14.35 25.45 2.87
CA THR A 115 -14.51 25.85 4.27
C THR A 115 -13.22 26.36 4.88
N LEU A 116 -13.33 27.43 5.69
CA LEU A 116 -12.23 27.97 6.48
C LEU A 116 -11.93 27.11 7.72
N HIS A 117 -12.92 26.34 8.20
CA HIS A 117 -12.83 25.54 9.42
C HIS A 117 -12.40 24.10 9.12
N ILE A 118 -11.12 23.92 8.78
CA ILE A 118 -10.53 22.61 8.48
C ILE A 118 -10.73 21.55 9.58
N PRO A 119 -10.61 21.85 10.89
CA PRO A 119 -10.89 20.87 11.93
C PRO A 119 -12.32 20.32 11.88
N SER A 120 -13.32 21.19 11.70
CA SER A 120 -14.73 20.80 11.58
C SER A 120 -14.98 19.95 10.34
N LEU A 121 -14.27 20.22 9.23
CA LEU A 121 -14.32 19.37 8.04
C LEU A 121 -13.80 17.96 8.31
N ILE A 122 -12.71 17.83 9.06
CA ILE A 122 -12.14 16.52 9.42
C ILE A 122 -13.12 15.74 10.30
N GLU A 123 -13.76 16.40 11.27
CA GLU A 123 -14.82 15.80 12.10
C GLU A 123 -15.99 15.32 11.25
N MET A 124 -16.50 16.16 10.33
CA MET A 124 -17.55 15.78 9.38
C MET A 124 -17.15 14.55 8.55
N ILE A 125 -15.92 14.51 8.02
CA ILE A 125 -15.42 13.36 7.24
C ILE A 125 -15.39 12.09 8.10
N ASN A 126 -15.02 12.20 9.37
CA ASN A 126 -14.98 11.07 10.29
C ASN A 126 -16.40 10.57 10.64
N GLU A 127 -17.36 11.46 10.85
CA GLU A 127 -18.77 11.11 11.05
C GLU A 127 -19.39 10.44 9.82
N ILE A 128 -19.09 10.95 8.63
CA ILE A 128 -19.54 10.30 7.38
C ILE A 128 -18.87 8.92 7.22
N HIS A 129 -17.60 8.79 7.61
CA HIS A 129 -16.89 7.51 7.56
C HIS A 129 -17.52 6.45 8.48
N THR A 130 -17.99 6.82 9.67
CA THR A 130 -18.64 5.88 10.60
C THR A 130 -20.01 5.44 10.09
N GLN A 131 -20.76 6.35 9.46
CA GLN A 131 -22.09 6.07 8.90
C GLN A 131 -22.07 5.37 7.54
N ALA A 132 -20.99 5.52 6.78
CA ALA A 132 -20.85 4.87 5.48
C ALA A 132 -20.88 3.34 5.65
N GLU A 133 -21.71 2.66 4.86
CA GLU A 133 -21.69 1.20 4.76
C GLU A 133 -20.72 0.74 3.67
N ASP A 134 -20.69 1.49 2.57
CA ASP A 134 -19.85 1.21 1.42
C ASP A 134 -18.37 1.32 1.73
N ARG A 135 -17.64 0.22 1.49
CA ARG A 135 -16.17 0.18 1.62
C ARG A 135 -15.50 1.29 0.80
N ASN A 136 -16.00 1.55 -0.41
CA ASN A 136 -15.43 2.59 -1.27
C ASN A 136 -15.58 3.99 -0.67
N MET A 137 -16.72 4.29 -0.05
CA MET A 137 -16.93 5.57 0.61
C MET A 137 -16.02 5.72 1.83
N LYS A 138 -15.88 4.67 2.65
CA LYS A 138 -14.93 4.66 3.77
C LYS A 138 -13.50 4.95 3.32
N ILE A 139 -13.07 4.33 2.22
CA ILE A 139 -11.75 4.56 1.63
C ILE A 139 -11.62 6.02 1.18
N LYS A 140 -12.62 6.58 0.49
CA LYS A 140 -12.61 8.00 0.06
C LYS A 140 -12.45 8.94 1.25
N CYS A 141 -13.27 8.78 2.29
CA CYS A 141 -13.21 9.59 3.52
C CYS A 141 -11.85 9.47 4.22
N THR A 142 -11.36 8.23 4.40
CA THR A 142 -10.05 7.98 5.02
C THR A 142 -8.92 8.63 4.23
N ARG A 143 -8.93 8.51 2.90
CA ARG A 143 -7.90 9.11 2.04
C ARG A 143 -7.93 10.62 2.10
N LEU A 144 -9.12 11.23 2.05
CA LEU A 144 -9.29 12.67 2.16
C LEU A 144 -8.77 13.19 3.50
N SER A 145 -9.24 12.61 4.61
CA SER A 145 -8.83 12.98 5.97
C SER A 145 -7.31 12.89 6.14
N LYS A 146 -6.70 11.79 5.67
CA LYS A 146 -5.23 11.63 5.71
C LYS A 146 -4.48 12.66 4.89
N LYS A 147 -4.96 13.00 3.68
CA LYS A 147 -4.31 14.02 2.82
C LYS A 147 -4.35 15.39 3.48
N ILE A 148 -5.52 15.82 3.94
CA ILE A 148 -5.70 17.12 4.60
C ILE A 148 -4.82 17.20 5.85
N THR A 149 -4.87 16.17 6.71
CA THR A 149 -4.10 16.14 7.96
C THR A 149 -2.59 16.17 7.71
N LYS A 150 -2.10 15.38 6.72
CA LYS A 150 -0.68 15.36 6.35
C LYS A 150 -0.20 16.75 5.91
N GLN A 151 -0.96 17.41 5.03
CA GLN A 151 -0.60 18.75 4.56
C GLN A 151 -0.72 19.81 5.64
N LEU A 152 -1.69 19.66 6.56
CA LEU A 152 -1.83 20.56 7.69
C LEU A 152 -0.60 20.50 8.62
N LEU A 153 -0.07 19.30 8.87
CA LEU A 153 1.15 19.10 9.65
C LEU A 153 2.38 19.68 8.93
N GLU A 154 2.49 19.49 7.62
CA GLU A 154 3.59 20.05 6.81
C GLU A 154 3.56 21.59 6.74
N TYR A 155 2.41 22.24 6.93
CA TYR A 155 2.28 23.69 6.89
C TYR A 155 2.57 24.38 8.24
N VAL A 156 2.47 23.63 9.34
CA VAL A 156 2.66 24.13 10.71
C VAL A 156 4.08 23.84 11.24
N GLY A 157 4.81 22.91 10.62
CA GLY A 157 6.21 22.59 10.94
C GLY A 157 7.21 23.45 10.18
#